data_AF-A0A377XSB6-F1
#
_entry.id   AF-A0A377XSB6-F1
#
_cell.length_a   1.000
_cell.length_b   1.000
_cell.length_c   1.000
_cell.angle_alpha   90.00
_cell.angle_beta   90.00
_cell.angle_gamma   90.00
#
_symmetry.space_group_name_H-M   'P 1'
#
loop_
_entity.id
_entity.type
_entity.pdbx_description
1 polymer ?
#
loop_
_entity_poly.entity_id
_entity_poly.type
_entity_poly.pdbx_seq_one_letter_code
_entity_poly.pdbx_strand_id
1 'polypeptide(L)'
;MRVAAGQFAVTPVWRTNAQTCVAMMQQAEREGAALLVLPEALLARDDNDPDLSVKSAQPLDGAFLQPLLAESRRNSLTTVLTLHVPSGEGRATNTLVVLREGAVIAHYHKLIYMTPSRCRSPGGWIPVSRSRR
;
A
#
# COMPACT_ATOMS: atom_id res chain seq x y z
N MET A 1 -15.32 16.96 2.56
CA MET A 1 -14.65 15.72 2.13
C MET A 1 -14.75 14.71 3.26
N ARG A 2 -15.23 13.48 3.01
CA ARG A 2 -15.23 12.38 4.00
C ARG A 2 -13.99 11.52 3.83
N VAL A 3 -13.37 11.11 4.94
CA VAL A 3 -12.17 10.27 4.97
C VAL A 3 -12.45 9.05 5.83
N ALA A 4 -12.12 7.86 5.33
CA ALA A 4 -12.19 6.60 6.04
C ALA A 4 -10.78 6.11 6.40
N ALA A 5 -10.64 5.53 7.59
CA ALA A 5 -9.42 4.86 8.03
C ALA A 5 -9.72 3.38 8.21
N GLY A 6 -9.10 2.53 7.38
CA GLY A 6 -9.25 1.08 7.48
C GLY A 6 -8.31 0.51 8.54
N GLN A 7 -8.83 -0.37 9.39
CA GLN A 7 -8.04 -1.14 10.34
C GLN A 7 -8.35 -2.63 10.17
N PHE A 8 -7.32 -3.44 9.94
CA PHE A 8 -7.42 -4.90 9.93
C PHE A 8 -6.07 -5.53 10.31
N ALA A 9 -6.13 -6.76 10.80
CA ALA A 9 -4.93 -7.55 11.07
C ALA A 9 -4.39 -8.13 9.75
N VAL A 10 -3.19 -7.72 9.35
CA VAL A 10 -2.50 -8.27 8.18
C VAL A 10 -2.15 -9.74 8.45
N THR A 11 -2.58 -10.61 7.54
CA THR A 11 -2.32 -12.05 7.62
C THR A 11 -1.02 -12.44 6.90
N PRO A 12 -0.52 -13.67 7.04
CA PRO A 12 0.62 -14.16 6.25
C PRO A 12 0.32 -14.32 4.74
N VAL A 13 -0.95 -14.28 4.33
CA VAL A 13 -1.37 -14.59 2.95
C VAL A 13 -1.79 -13.32 2.21
N TRP A 14 -0.96 -12.88 1.26
CA TRP A 14 -1.20 -11.63 0.52
C TRP A 14 -2.54 -11.59 -0.21
N ARG A 15 -3.04 -12.72 -0.71
CA ARG A 15 -4.34 -12.80 -1.40
C ARG A 15 -5.50 -12.43 -0.47
N THR A 16 -5.46 -12.94 0.76
CA THR A 16 -6.45 -12.63 1.79
C THR A 16 -6.41 -11.15 2.12
N ASN A 17 -5.21 -10.59 2.34
CA ASN A 17 -5.05 -9.17 2.63
C ASN A 17 -5.53 -8.27 1.50
N ALA A 18 -5.26 -8.63 0.24
CA ALA A 18 -5.73 -7.89 -0.94
C ALA A 18 -7.27 -7.89 -1.04
N GLN A 19 -7.91 -9.04 -0.79
CA GLN A 19 -9.37 -9.15 -0.74
C GLN A 19 -9.97 -8.30 0.38
N THR A 20 -9.35 -8.28 1.57
CA THR A 20 -9.76 -7.39 2.67
C THR A 20 -9.67 -5.92 2.26
N CYS A 21 -8.58 -5.51 1.60
CA CYS A 21 -8.45 -4.14 1.11
C CYS A 21 -9.55 -3.76 0.12
N VAL A 22 -9.87 -4.64 -0.84
CA VAL A 22 -10.96 -4.44 -1.80
C VAL A 22 -12.31 -4.30 -1.09
N ALA A 23 -12.61 -5.16 -0.11
CA ALA A 23 -13.85 -5.07 0.66
C ALA A 23 -13.95 -3.74 1.43
N MET A 24 -12.84 -3.23 1.97
CA MET A 24 -12.79 -1.92 2.62
C MET A 24 -12.97 -0.77 1.62
N MET A 25 -12.39 -0.86 0.41
CA MET A 25 -12.62 0.12 -0.66
C MET A 25 -14.10 0.19 -1.03
N GLN A 26 -14.75 -0.97 -1.19
CA GLN A 26 -16.19 -1.06 -1.48
C GLN A 26 -17.06 -0.53 -0.35
N GLN A 27 -16.65 -0.72 0.92
CA GLN A 27 -17.37 -0.14 2.06
C GLN A 27 -17.22 1.39 2.10
N ALA A 28 -15.99 1.89 1.95
CA ALA A 28 -15.70 3.32 1.99
C ALA A 28 -16.41 4.08 0.86
N GLU A 29 -16.45 3.51 -0.34
CA GLU A 29 -17.23 4.03 -1.47
C GLU A 29 -18.72 4.11 -1.14
N ARG A 30 -19.32 3.03 -0.62
CA ARG A 30 -20.74 2.99 -0.24
C ARG A 30 -21.11 4.00 0.84
N GLU A 31 -20.19 4.31 1.74
CA GLU A 31 -20.37 5.31 2.79
C GLU A 31 -20.11 6.77 2.32
N GLY A 32 -19.72 6.93 1.06
CA GLY A 32 -19.44 8.23 0.45
C GLY A 32 -18.12 8.85 0.90
N ALA A 33 -17.11 8.03 1.24
CA ALA A 33 -15.76 8.51 1.49
C ALA A 33 -15.09 8.94 0.18
N ALA A 34 -14.34 10.04 0.22
CA ALA A 34 -13.51 10.50 -0.90
C ALA A 34 -12.08 9.95 -0.83
N LEU A 35 -11.65 9.54 0.37
CA LEU A 35 -10.32 9.02 0.65
C LEU A 35 -10.42 7.86 1.65
N LEU A 36 -9.77 6.73 1.34
CA LEU A 36 -9.54 5.62 2.25
C LEU A 36 -8.04 5.50 2.54
N VAL A 37 -7.67 5.50 3.82
CA VAL A 37 -6.30 5.24 4.26
C VAL A 37 -6.24 3.88 4.92
N LEU A 38 -5.41 2.98 4.37
CA LEU A 38 -5.18 1.64 4.88
C LEU A 38 -3.86 1.54 5.68
N PRO A 39 -3.68 0.51 6.51
CA PRO A 39 -2.50 0.37 7.37
C PRO A 39 -1.17 0.18 6.63
N GLU A 40 -0.09 0.14 7.42
CA GLU A 40 1.26 -0.11 6.91
C GLU A 40 1.51 -1.61 6.61
N ALA A 41 2.33 -1.92 5.59
CA ALA A 41 2.87 -3.24 5.29
C ALA A 41 1.82 -4.34 5.02
N LEU A 42 0.92 -4.10 4.06
CA LEU A 42 -0.26 -4.95 3.85
C LEU A 42 -0.02 -6.27 3.10
N LEU A 43 1.18 -6.51 2.57
CA LEU A 43 1.46 -7.72 1.80
C LEU A 43 1.35 -8.98 2.65
N ALA A 44 2.14 -9.07 3.71
CA ALA A 44 2.13 -10.22 4.61
C ALA A 44 2.79 -9.85 5.94
N ARG A 45 2.28 -10.45 7.01
CA ARG A 45 2.86 -10.36 8.35
C ARG A 45 2.67 -11.69 9.08
N ASP A 46 3.72 -12.11 9.78
CA ASP A 46 3.75 -13.23 10.69
C ASP A 46 4.66 -12.86 11.86
N ASP A 47 4.19 -13.02 13.09
CA ASP A 47 4.98 -12.67 14.27
C ASP A 47 6.13 -13.67 14.52
N ASN A 48 6.10 -14.85 13.87
CA ASN A 48 7.18 -15.85 13.92
C ASN A 48 8.24 -15.65 12.81
N ASP A 49 7.97 -14.83 11.79
CA ASP A 49 8.92 -14.53 10.70
C ASP A 49 9.02 -13.01 10.48
N PRO A 50 9.95 -12.34 11.18
CA PRO A 50 10.09 -10.87 11.10
C PRO A 50 10.48 -10.38 9.70
N ASP A 51 11.04 -11.26 8.86
CA ASP A 51 11.44 -10.95 7.49
C ASP A 51 10.36 -11.25 6.46
N LEU A 52 9.23 -11.86 6.84
CA LEU A 52 8.15 -12.22 5.91
C LEU A 52 7.67 -11.04 5.08
N SER A 53 7.65 -9.85 5.68
CA SER A 53 7.28 -8.61 5.01
C SER A 53 8.21 -8.25 3.83
N VAL A 54 9.51 -8.55 3.93
CA VAL A 54 10.49 -8.35 2.85
C VAL A 54 10.49 -9.52 1.87
N LYS A 55 10.41 -10.76 2.38
CA LYS A 55 10.31 -11.97 1.54
C LYS A 55 9.08 -11.96 0.64
N SER A 56 8.00 -11.34 1.10
CA SER A 56 6.74 -11.21 0.36
C SER A 56 6.69 -9.98 -0.52
N ALA A 57 7.79 -9.21 -0.66
CA ALA A 57 7.81 -7.99 -1.45
C ALA A 57 7.37 -8.24 -2.89
N GLN A 58 6.52 -7.35 -3.41
CA GLN A 58 5.99 -7.43 -4.77
C GLN A 58 6.22 -6.09 -5.48
N PRO A 59 6.47 -6.10 -6.81
CA PRO A 59 6.56 -4.87 -7.57
C PRO A 59 5.20 -4.16 -7.64
N LEU A 60 5.18 -2.90 -8.09
CA LEU A 60 3.95 -2.09 -8.15
C LEU A 60 2.92 -2.60 -9.18
N ASP A 61 3.36 -3.38 -10.16
CA ASP A 61 2.52 -4.12 -11.11
C ASP A 61 2.23 -5.56 -10.66
N GLY A 62 2.69 -5.92 -9.45
CA GLY A 62 2.54 -7.24 -8.85
C GLY A 62 1.11 -7.62 -8.49
N ALA A 63 0.91 -8.91 -8.25
CA ALA A 63 -0.41 -9.52 -8.12
C ALA A 63 -1.27 -8.95 -6.97
N PHE A 64 -0.64 -8.43 -5.91
CA PHE A 64 -1.35 -7.77 -4.81
C PHE A 64 -2.13 -6.53 -5.27
N LEU A 65 -1.53 -5.67 -6.11
CA LEU A 65 -2.16 -4.41 -6.51
C LEU A 65 -3.20 -4.56 -7.62
N GLN A 66 -3.13 -5.63 -8.43
CA GLN A 66 -4.07 -5.88 -9.53
C GLN A 66 -5.56 -5.81 -9.11
N PRO A 67 -6.03 -6.53 -8.08
CA PRO A 67 -7.43 -6.44 -7.65
C PRO A 67 -7.80 -5.06 -7.08
N LEU A 68 -6.87 -4.35 -6.44
CA LEU A 68 -7.11 -2.99 -5.90
C LEU A 68 -7.22 -1.96 -7.03
N LEU A 69 -6.36 -2.06 -8.05
CA LEU A 69 -6.45 -1.22 -9.25
C LEU A 69 -7.75 -1.50 -10.03
N ALA A 70 -8.16 -2.76 -10.12
CA ALA A 70 -9.43 -3.12 -10.71
C ALA A 70 -10.62 -2.50 -9.96
N GLU A 71 -10.64 -2.55 -8.62
CA GLU A 71 -11.68 -1.90 -7.81
C GLU A 71 -11.62 -0.38 -7.93
N SER A 72 -10.42 0.21 -7.88
CA SER A 72 -10.22 1.66 -8.02
C SER A 72 -10.70 2.21 -9.37
N ARG A 73 -10.74 1.40 -10.44
CA ARG A 73 -11.28 1.81 -11.74
C ARG A 73 -12.81 1.97 -11.73
N ARG A 74 -13.50 1.36 -10.76
CA ARG A 74 -14.98 1.30 -10.72
C ARG A 74 -15.60 2.50 -10.01
N ASN A 75 -14.79 3.33 -9.34
CA ASN A 75 -15.25 4.47 -8.55
C ASN A 75 -14.19 5.59 -8.53
N SER A 76 -14.50 6.70 -7.84
CA SER A 76 -13.61 7.86 -7.69
C SER A 76 -12.87 7.91 -6.34
N LEU A 77 -12.94 6.83 -5.54
CA LEU A 77 -12.30 6.74 -4.24
C LEU A 77 -10.78 6.80 -4.41
N THR A 78 -10.14 7.74 -3.72
CA THR A 78 -8.67 7.73 -3.60
C THR A 78 -8.29 6.77 -2.48
N THR A 79 -7.41 5.81 -2.73
CA THR A 79 -7.00 4.83 -1.71
C THR A 79 -5.49 4.94 -1.47
N VAL A 80 -5.10 5.06 -0.20
CA VAL A 80 -3.72 5.14 0.24
C VAL A 80 -3.39 3.88 1.03
N LEU A 81 -2.29 3.23 0.67
CA LEU A 81 -1.79 2.05 1.37
C LEU A 81 -0.28 1.97 1.25
N THR A 82 0.33 1.03 1.96
CA THR A 82 1.77 0.74 1.78
C THR A 82 2.01 -0.74 1.53
N LEU A 83 3.05 -1.01 0.76
CA LEU A 83 3.57 -2.35 0.49
C LEU A 83 5.10 -2.33 0.47
N HIS A 84 5.69 -3.49 0.71
CA HIS A 84 7.12 -3.68 0.48
C HIS A 84 7.35 -3.94 -1.02
N VAL A 85 8.17 -3.09 -1.64
CA VAL A 85 8.54 -3.17 -3.07
C VAL A 85 10.01 -3.55 -3.18
N PRO A 86 10.38 -4.56 -4.00
CA PRO A 86 11.78 -4.94 -4.19
C PRO A 86 12.66 -3.75 -4.60
N SER A 87 13.86 -3.64 -4.02
CA SER A 87 14.80 -2.51 -4.23
C SER A 87 16.24 -2.93 -4.48
N GLY A 88 16.51 -4.24 -4.56
CA GLY A 88 17.83 -4.85 -4.70
C GLY A 88 17.86 -6.24 -4.07
N GLU A 89 19.00 -6.93 -4.14
CA GLU A 89 19.14 -8.29 -3.60
C GLU A 89 18.77 -8.36 -2.12
N GLY A 90 17.72 -9.12 -1.81
CA GLY A 90 17.24 -9.32 -0.43
C GLY A 90 16.66 -8.08 0.25
N ARG A 91 16.42 -6.99 -0.48
CA ARG A 91 15.97 -5.72 0.10
C ARG A 91 14.65 -5.22 -0.49
N ALA A 92 13.82 -4.62 0.35
CA ALA A 92 12.61 -3.93 -0.07
C ALA A 92 12.52 -2.49 0.47
N THR A 93 12.00 -1.57 -0.32
CA THR A 93 11.54 -0.28 0.20
C THR A 93 10.15 -0.45 0.77
N ASN A 94 9.85 0.26 1.87
CA ASN A 94 8.48 0.41 2.31
C ASN A 94 7.87 1.56 1.50
N THR A 95 6.93 1.23 0.62
CA THR A 95 6.42 2.16 -0.38
C THR A 95 4.95 2.43 -0.10
N LEU A 96 4.64 3.67 0.25
CA LEU A 96 3.29 4.21 0.19
C LEU A 96 2.89 4.39 -1.27
N VAL A 97 1.68 3.99 -1.63
CA VAL A 97 1.08 4.21 -2.94
C VAL A 97 -0.28 4.87 -2.79
N VAL A 98 -0.62 5.71 -3.77
CA VAL A 98 -1.93 6.34 -3.89
C VAL A 98 -2.58 5.82 -5.16
N LEU A 99 -3.72 5.18 -5.01
CA LEU A 99 -4.52 4.62 -6.11
C LEU A 99 -5.70 5.55 -6.42
N ARG A 100 -5.94 5.77 -7.70
CA ARG A 100 -7.14 6.44 -8.20
C ARG A 100 -7.42 6.03 -9.64
N GLU A 101 -8.69 5.79 -9.97
CA GLU A 101 -9.15 5.51 -11.33
C GLU A 101 -8.37 4.35 -12.00
N GLY A 102 -7.96 3.37 -11.19
CA GLY A 102 -7.23 2.20 -11.64
C GLY A 102 -5.76 2.44 -11.99
N ALA A 103 -5.16 3.52 -11.47
CA ALA A 103 -3.74 3.83 -11.60
C ALA A 103 -3.08 4.14 -10.25
N VAL A 104 -1.78 3.86 -10.15
CA VAL A 104 -0.93 4.42 -9.09
C VAL A 104 -0.57 5.85 -9.48
N ILE A 105 -1.19 6.84 -8.84
CA ILE A 105 -1.02 8.28 -9.18
C ILE A 105 0.10 8.95 -8.39
N ALA A 106 0.54 8.34 -7.29
CA ALA A 106 1.70 8.78 -6.52
C ALA A 106 2.29 7.59 -5.75
N HIS A 107 3.59 7.65 -5.46
CA HIS A 107 4.26 6.76 -4.53
C HIS A 107 5.28 7.51 -3.70
N TYR A 108 5.59 6.99 -2.52
CA TYR A 108 6.58 7.53 -1.60
C TYR A 108 7.31 6.39 -0.90
N HIS A 109 8.63 6.41 -0.94
CA HIS A 109 9.46 5.46 -0.21
C HIS A 109 9.75 6.01 1.19
N LYS A 110 9.48 5.21 2.22
CA LYS A 110 9.69 5.59 3.62
C LYS A 110 11.13 6.06 3.86
N LEU A 111 11.29 7.30 4.33
CA LEU A 111 12.61 7.91 4.55
C LEU A 111 13.30 7.39 5.81
N ILE A 112 12.55 7.26 6.91
CA ILE A 112 13.08 6.95 8.23
C ILE A 112 12.38 5.70 8.75
N TYR A 113 13.16 4.72 9.19
CA TYR A 113 12.68 3.51 9.84
C TYR A 113 12.82 3.63 11.35
N MET A 114 11.82 3.15 12.08
CA MET A 114 11.83 3.12 13.54
C MET A 114 12.98 2.27 14.10
N THR A 115 13.34 1.21 13.37
CA THR A 115 14.47 0.34 13.70
C THR A 115 15.41 0.20 12.50
N PRO A 116 16.73 0.19 12.72
CA PRO A 116 17.70 -0.16 11.69
C PRO A 116 17.38 -1.56 11.15
N SER A 117 17.27 -1.70 9.84
CA SER A 117 17.05 -2.98 9.18
C SER A 117 18.03 -3.13 8.03
N ARG A 118 18.69 -4.29 7.93
CA ARG A 118 19.57 -4.61 6.79
C ARG A 118 18.78 -4.84 5.50
N CYS A 119 17.51 -5.25 5.63
CA CYS A 119 16.67 -5.70 4.52
C CYS A 119 15.73 -4.60 3.99
N ARG A 120 15.76 -3.39 4.58
CA ARG A 120 14.93 -2.26 4.12
C ARG A 120 15.75 -1.09 3.62
N SER A 121 15.35 -0.54 2.47
CA SER A 121 16.04 0.57 1.81
C SER A 121 15.27 1.88 2.06
N PRO A 122 15.92 2.96 2.56
CA PRO A 122 15.27 4.25 2.77
C PRO A 122 14.97 4.95 1.44
N GLY A 123 13.91 5.75 1.42
CA GLY A 123 13.65 6.72 0.36
C GLY A 123 14.64 7.90 0.39
N GLY A 124 14.58 8.76 -0.63
CA GLY A 124 15.43 9.96 -0.71
C GLY A 124 14.69 11.30 -0.56
N TRP A 125 13.38 11.36 -0.84
CA TRP A 125 12.67 12.64 -1.04
C TRP A 125 11.18 12.52 -0.70
N ILE A 126 10.56 13.64 -0.28
CA ILE A 126 9.10 13.76 -0.16
C ILE A 126 8.54 14.26 -1.50
N PRO A 127 7.58 13.58 -2.14
CA PRO A 127 6.98 14.05 -3.38
C PRO A 127 6.22 15.36 -3.14
N VAL A 128 6.57 16.40 -3.90
CA VAL A 128 5.86 17.68 -3.91
C VAL A 128 5.06 17.77 -5.21
N SER A 129 3.74 17.96 -5.12
CA SER A 129 2.94 18.22 -6.31
C SER A 129 3.35 19.58 -6.89
N ARG A 130 3.95 19.58 -8.09
CA ARG A 130 3.97 20.80 -8.89
C ARG A 130 2.54 21.01 -9.36
N SER A 131 1.81 21.96 -8.77
CA SER A 131 0.56 22.42 -9.37
C SER A 131 0.90 22.90 -10.77
N ARG A 132 0.46 22.19 -11.82
CA ARG A 132 0.37 22.80 -13.14
C ARG A 132 -0.69 23.89 -12.99
N ARG A 133 -0.24 25.14 -12.93
CA ARG A 133 -1.11 26.29 -13.20
C ARG A 133 -1.49 26.26 -14.68
#